data_AF-A0A7W0ZS66-F1
#
_entry.id   AF-A0A7W0ZS66-F1
#
_cell.length_a   1.000
_cell.length_b   1.000
_cell.length_c   1.000
_cell.angle_alpha   90.00
_cell.angle_beta   90.00
_cell.angle_gamma   90.00
#
_symmetry.space_group_name_H-M   'P 1'
#
loop_
_entity.id
_entity.type
_entity.pdbx_description
1 polymer ?
#
loop_
_entity_poly.entity_id
_entity_poly.type
_entity_poly.pdbx_seq_one_letter_code
_entity_poly.pdbx_strand_id
1 'polypeptide(L)'
;MSDREHPPNLKQVLSLLRWLLIMTFVVLGYVVLKYLTHVLAPILAALGIAYLLNPVLELLVRRGLSRPLGAGILLISFIGLIATAITLAAPAIAEQVREFIADLPRMVANVSLWAEDRFGVEIPHEWRNEVTHERLQQAFSAGSGPIGAVASAAVGGVFSVVAVLAELLLVPVFAFYFMVDFPNLLTRIEHMIPPRRRSEVREVIREIDRVVAGWVRGQAIVTSILAVLYAIAFTIVGMPLSVPIGLLVGALTVIPFVGTFVGAAIA
;
A
#
# COMPACT_ATOMS: atom_id res chain seq x y z
N MET A 1 -57.46 -39.26 7.73
CA MET A 1 -56.07 -38.89 7.39
C MET A 1 -55.75 -37.61 8.13
N SER A 2 -55.14 -37.72 9.31
CA SER A 2 -54.69 -36.59 10.11
C SER A 2 -53.19 -36.74 10.22
N ASP A 3 -52.45 -36.03 9.37
CA ASP A 3 -51.01 -35.87 9.48
C ASP A 3 -50.75 -35.09 10.77
N ARG A 4 -50.25 -35.81 11.79
CA ARG A 4 -49.73 -35.18 13.00
C ARG A 4 -48.39 -34.56 12.65
N GLU A 5 -48.40 -33.26 12.39
CA GLU A 5 -47.19 -32.44 12.36
C GLU A 5 -46.42 -32.67 13.67
N HIS A 6 -45.31 -33.40 13.57
CA HIS A 6 -44.43 -33.61 14.70
C HIS A 6 -43.77 -32.26 15.03
N PRO A 7 -43.88 -31.75 16.27
CA PRO A 7 -43.28 -30.48 16.63
C PRO A 7 -41.76 -30.54 16.40
N PRO A 8 -41.15 -29.47 15.87
CA PRO A 8 -39.72 -29.44 15.59
C PRO A 8 -38.94 -29.76 16.86
N ASN A 9 -37.97 -30.66 16.74
CA ASN A 9 -37.19 -31.15 17.87
C ASN A 9 -36.46 -29.95 18.52
N LEU A 10 -36.71 -29.69 19.81
CA LEU A 10 -36.18 -28.51 20.51
C LEU A 10 -34.65 -28.38 20.38
N LYS A 11 -33.94 -29.52 20.32
CA LYS A 11 -32.49 -29.55 20.09
C LYS A 11 -32.10 -29.05 18.70
N GLN A 12 -32.89 -29.36 17.67
CA GLN A 12 -32.67 -28.85 16.31
C GLN A 12 -32.90 -27.34 16.27
N VAL A 13 -33.99 -26.84 16.86
CA VAL A 13 -34.28 -25.40 16.94
C VAL A 13 -33.17 -24.63 17.66
N LEU A 14 -32.72 -25.12 18.82
CA LEU A 14 -31.60 -24.51 19.57
C LEU A 14 -30.28 -24.54 18.79
N SER A 15 -30.00 -25.63 18.07
CA SER A 15 -28.79 -25.72 17.24
C SER A 15 -28.82 -24.73 16.06
N LEU A 16 -29.98 -24.56 15.42
CA LEU A 16 -30.19 -23.61 14.33
C LEU A 16 -30.04 -22.17 14.84
N LEU A 17 -30.67 -21.84 15.98
CA LEU A 17 -30.52 -20.52 16.61
C LEU A 17 -29.06 -20.21 16.97
N ARG A 18 -28.30 -21.18 17.49
CA ARG A 18 -26.87 -21.01 17.79
C ARG A 18 -26.06 -20.72 16.54
N TRP A 19 -26.27 -21.47 15.45
CA TRP A 19 -25.58 -21.24 14.18
C TRP A 19 -25.96 -19.91 13.55
N LEU A 20 -27.22 -19.51 13.65
CA LEU A 20 -27.70 -18.22 13.16
C LEU A 20 -27.05 -17.06 13.93
N LEU A 21 -26.97 -17.15 15.27
CA LEU A 21 -26.26 -16.17 16.11
C LEU A 21 -24.76 -16.09 15.78
N ILE A 22 -24.09 -17.22 15.58
CA ILE A 22 -22.67 -17.25 15.17
C ILE A 22 -22.53 -16.59 13.79
N MET A 23 -23.39 -16.93 12.84
CA MET A 23 -23.36 -16.33 11.49
C MET A 23 -23.60 -14.83 11.54
N THR A 24 -24.59 -14.36 12.31
CA THR A 24 -24.85 -12.94 12.51
C THR A 24 -23.66 -12.24 13.15
N PHE A 25 -23.04 -12.83 14.18
CA PHE A 25 -21.84 -12.28 14.82
C PHE A 25 -20.66 -12.20 13.86
N VAL A 26 -20.43 -13.23 13.04
CA VAL A 26 -19.36 -13.26 12.04
C VAL A 26 -19.60 -12.22 10.94
N VAL A 27 -20.83 -12.13 10.40
CA VAL A 27 -21.19 -11.14 9.38
C VAL A 27 -21.07 -9.73 9.93
N LEU A 28 -21.59 -9.47 11.14
CA LEU A 28 -21.48 -8.17 11.79
C LEU A 28 -20.01 -7.83 12.05
N GLY A 29 -19.23 -8.78 12.56
CA GLY A 29 -17.79 -8.63 12.76
C GLY A 29 -17.05 -8.29 11.46
N TYR A 30 -17.36 -8.99 10.37
CA TYR A 30 -16.80 -8.71 9.05
C TYR A 30 -17.18 -7.32 8.52
N VAL A 31 -18.46 -6.93 8.64
CA VAL A 31 -18.95 -5.61 8.20
C VAL A 31 -18.25 -4.51 9.01
N VAL A 32 -18.20 -4.64 10.33
CA VAL A 32 -17.49 -3.69 11.21
C VAL A 32 -16.02 -3.63 10.81
N LEU A 33 -15.35 -4.76 10.65
CA LEU A 33 -13.92 -4.81 10.30
C LEU A 33 -13.66 -4.16 8.92
N LYS A 34 -14.55 -4.37 7.95
CA LYS A 34 -14.47 -3.74 6.62
C LYS A 34 -14.48 -2.21 6.73
N TYR A 35 -15.39 -1.63 7.51
CA TYR A 35 -15.42 -0.18 7.72
C TYR A 35 -14.26 0.31 8.60
N LEU A 36 -13.88 -0.47 9.61
CA LEU A 36 -12.78 -0.12 10.50
C LEU A 36 -11.44 -0.11 9.74
N THR A 37 -11.26 -0.94 8.72
CA THR A 37 -10.00 -1.02 7.95
C THR A 37 -9.63 0.33 7.33
N HIS A 38 -10.58 1.10 6.81
CA HIS A 38 -10.31 2.45 6.27
C HIS A 38 -9.84 3.44 7.34
N VAL A 39 -10.21 3.23 8.61
CA VAL A 39 -9.76 4.07 9.73
C VAL A 39 -8.47 3.53 10.35
N LEU A 40 -8.32 2.21 10.44
CA LEU A 40 -7.15 1.55 11.02
C LEU A 40 -5.92 1.70 10.12
N ALA A 41 -6.07 1.61 8.80
CA ALA A 41 -4.95 1.72 7.87
C ALA A 41 -4.11 2.99 8.08
N PRO A 42 -4.68 4.21 8.08
CA PRO A 42 -3.91 5.43 8.32
C PRO A 42 -3.36 5.51 9.76
N ILE A 43 -4.06 4.96 10.75
CA ILE A 43 -3.58 4.89 12.14
C ILE A 43 -2.35 3.98 12.26
N LEU A 44 -2.39 2.79 11.65
CA LEU A 44 -1.29 1.83 11.67
C LEU A 44 -0.10 2.37 10.87
N ALA A 45 -0.34 3.00 9.72
CA ALA A 45 0.70 3.68 8.93
C ALA A 45 1.37 4.79 9.75
N ALA A 46 0.57 5.63 10.42
CA ALA A 46 1.05 6.68 11.30
C ALA A 46 1.87 6.15 12.47
N LEU A 47 1.43 5.05 13.08
CA LEU A 47 2.15 4.37 14.14
C LEU A 47 3.50 3.85 13.63
N GLY A 48 3.53 3.23 12.45
CA GLY A 48 4.76 2.79 11.79
C GLY A 48 5.73 3.94 11.55
N ILE A 49 5.26 5.07 11.00
CA ILE A 49 6.08 6.28 10.81
C ILE A 49 6.59 6.81 12.16
N ALA A 50 5.74 6.86 13.19
CA ALA A 50 6.14 7.31 14.52
C ALA A 50 7.25 6.41 15.10
N TYR A 51 7.13 5.09 15.02
CA TYR A 51 8.18 4.14 15.46
C TYR A 51 9.47 4.27 14.64
N LEU A 52 9.35 4.51 13.33
CA LEU A 52 10.49 4.70 12.44
C LEU A 52 11.28 5.97 12.79
N LEU A 53 10.57 7.08 13.04
CA LEU A 53 11.17 8.39 13.31
C LEU A 53 11.53 8.60 14.79
N ASN A 54 10.97 7.83 15.72
CA ASN A 54 11.20 8.00 17.17
C ASN A 54 12.69 7.99 17.58
N PRO A 55 13.60 7.15 17.03
CA PRO A 55 15.02 7.21 17.37
C PRO A 55 15.65 8.57 17.03
N VAL A 56 15.28 9.13 15.88
CA VAL A 56 15.77 10.44 15.44
C VAL A 56 15.16 11.54 16.31
N LEU A 57 13.87 11.41 16.66
CA LEU A 57 13.20 12.32 17.57
C LEU A 57 13.89 12.35 18.94
N GLU A 58 14.22 11.19 19.50
CA GLU A 58 14.94 11.10 20.77
C GLU A 58 16.31 11.77 20.71
N LEU A 59 17.05 11.64 19.59
CA LEU A 59 18.32 12.32 19.39
C LEU A 59 18.14 13.86 19.35
N LEU A 60 17.09 14.36 18.71
CA LEU A 60 16.77 15.79 18.68
C LEU A 60 16.36 16.33 20.06
N VAL A 61 15.53 15.57 20.79
CA VAL A 61 15.10 15.94 22.15
C VAL A 61 16.29 15.95 23.11
N ARG A 62 17.21 14.98 23.01
CA ARG A 62 18.46 14.95 23.79
C ARG A 62 19.38 16.13 23.49
N ARG A 63 19.28 16.73 22.31
CA ARG A 63 20.02 17.96 21.92
C ARG A 63 19.32 19.26 22.37
N GLY A 64 18.21 19.17 23.09
CA GLY A 64 17.53 20.33 23.69
C GLY A 64 16.30 20.82 22.94
N LEU A 65 15.88 20.17 21.85
CA LEU A 65 14.60 20.52 21.19
C LEU A 65 13.42 20.03 22.03
N SER A 66 12.36 20.83 22.11
CA SER A 66 11.10 20.36 22.69
C SER A 66 10.52 19.23 21.82
N ARG A 67 9.90 18.23 22.46
CA ARG A 67 9.35 17.06 21.77
C ARG A 67 8.36 17.41 20.65
N PRO A 68 7.42 18.37 20.82
CA PRO A 68 6.53 18.80 19.74
C PRO A 68 7.26 19.45 18.57
N LEU A 69 8.27 20.29 18.83
CA LEU A 69 9.06 20.92 17.77
C LEU A 69 9.89 19.89 17.00
N GLY A 70 10.55 18.98 17.71
CA GLY A 70 11.31 17.89 17.10
C GLY A 70 10.42 16.99 16.22
N ALA A 71 9.21 16.66 16.69
CA ALA A 71 8.26 15.86 15.94
C ALA A 71 7.77 16.61 14.69
N GLY A 72 7.44 17.89 14.81
CA GLY A 72 7.02 18.72 13.69
C GLY A 72 8.10 18.84 12.61
N ILE A 73 9.34 19.12 13.00
CA ILE A 73 10.47 19.22 12.07
C ILE A 73 10.70 17.90 11.34
N LEU A 74 10.72 16.77 12.06
CA LEU A 74 10.93 15.46 11.45
C LEU A 74 9.81 15.09 10.49
N LEU A 75 8.55 15.34 10.87
CA LEU A 75 7.40 15.03 10.04
C LEU A 75 7.40 15.88 8.76
N ILE A 76 7.63 17.18 8.87
CA ILE A 76 7.73 18.08 7.71
C ILE A 76 8.90 17.67 6.82
N SER A 77 10.05 17.31 7.41
CA SER A 77 11.21 16.84 6.65
C SER A 77 10.93 15.52 5.93
N PHE A 78 10.23 14.59 6.59
CA PHE A 78 9.86 13.30 6.01
C PHE A 78 8.87 13.46 4.84
N ILE A 79 7.82 14.27 5.02
CA ILE A 79 6.86 14.60 3.96
C ILE A 79 7.58 15.33 2.82
N GLY A 80 8.45 16.30 3.13
CA GLY A 80 9.22 17.06 2.15
C GLY A 80 10.16 16.17 1.34
N LEU A 81 10.80 15.18 1.96
CA LEU A 81 11.63 14.19 1.29
C LEU A 81 10.81 13.36 0.28
N ILE A 82 9.65 12.85 0.70
CA ILE A 82 8.75 12.08 -0.18
C ILE A 82 8.25 12.97 -1.33
N ALA A 83 7.79 14.19 -1.03
CA ALA A 83 7.30 15.13 -2.04
C ALA A 83 8.40 15.44 -3.07
N THR A 84 9.62 15.71 -2.61
CA THR A 84 10.76 15.98 -3.50
C THR A 84 11.10 14.76 -4.36
N ALA A 85 11.12 13.55 -3.79
CA ALA A 85 11.34 12.33 -4.55
C ALA A 85 10.29 12.14 -5.64
N ILE A 86 9.00 12.37 -5.34
CA ILE A 86 7.90 12.31 -6.32
C ILE A 86 8.08 13.38 -7.39
N THR A 87 8.35 14.64 -7.03
CA THR A 87 8.49 15.73 -8.00
C THR A 87 9.67 15.52 -8.95
N LEU A 88 10.77 14.92 -8.48
CA LEU A 88 11.91 14.60 -9.33
C LEU A 88 11.67 13.35 -10.19
N ALA A 89 10.99 12.34 -9.66
CA ALA A 89 10.72 11.10 -10.38
C ALA A 89 9.60 11.26 -11.43
N ALA A 90 8.56 12.04 -11.13
CA ALA A 90 7.38 12.21 -11.98
C ALA A 90 7.70 12.63 -13.44
N PRO A 91 8.53 13.66 -13.72
CA PRO A 91 8.85 14.03 -15.10
C PRO A 91 9.68 12.96 -15.81
N ALA A 92 10.62 12.31 -15.12
CA ALA A 92 11.43 11.24 -15.69
C ALA A 92 10.59 10.01 -16.05
N ILE A 93 9.60 9.68 -15.21
CA ILE A 93 8.61 8.65 -15.49
C ILE A 93 7.73 9.05 -16.68
N ALA A 94 7.24 10.28 -16.71
CA ALA A 94 6.39 10.76 -17.79
C ALA A 94 7.09 10.72 -19.16
N GLU A 95 8.36 11.11 -19.23
CA GLU A 95 9.12 11.08 -20.49
C GLU A 95 9.35 9.65 -20.97
N GLN A 96 9.74 8.74 -20.08
CA GLN A 96 9.97 7.34 -20.48
C GLN A 96 8.68 6.62 -20.86
N VAL A 97 7.54 6.99 -20.26
CA VAL A 97 6.23 6.52 -20.71
C VAL A 97 5.94 7.04 -22.13
N ARG A 98 6.26 8.30 -22.44
CA ARG A 98 6.11 8.85 -23.81
C ARG A 98 7.00 8.12 -24.81
N GLU A 99 8.26 7.87 -24.46
CA GLU A 99 9.20 7.10 -25.29
C GLU A 99 8.72 5.66 -25.52
N PHE A 100 8.25 4.99 -24.47
CA PHE A 100 7.68 3.64 -24.57
C PHE A 100 6.49 3.61 -25.54
N ILE A 101 5.56 4.56 -25.42
CA ILE A 101 4.42 4.69 -26.34
C ILE A 101 4.90 4.97 -27.77
N ALA A 102 5.94 5.79 -27.91
CA ALA A 102 6.50 6.12 -29.20
C ALA A 102 7.10 4.89 -29.91
N ASP A 103 7.66 3.96 -29.15
CA ASP A 103 8.26 2.72 -29.64
C ASP A 103 7.28 1.54 -29.73
N LEU A 104 6.10 1.61 -29.11
CA LEU A 104 5.06 0.56 -29.15
C LEU A 104 4.75 0.06 -30.58
N PRO A 105 4.51 0.92 -31.60
CA PRO A 105 4.24 0.46 -32.96
C PRO A 105 5.35 -0.43 -33.51
N ARG A 106 6.62 -0.09 -33.21
CA ARG A 106 7.79 -0.86 -33.64
C ARG A 106 7.88 -2.18 -32.90
N MET A 107 7.58 -2.20 -31.60
CA MET A 107 7.53 -3.43 -30.81
C MET A 107 6.46 -4.39 -31.35
N VAL A 108 5.25 -3.89 -31.64
CA VAL A 108 4.17 -4.69 -32.25
C VAL A 108 4.57 -5.22 -33.62
N ALA A 109 5.18 -4.38 -34.47
CA ALA A 109 5.70 -4.82 -35.76
C ALA A 109 6.73 -5.95 -35.61
N ASN A 110 7.71 -5.80 -34.71
CA ASN A 110 8.73 -6.82 -34.47
C ASN A 110 8.16 -8.14 -33.92
N VAL A 111 7.21 -8.05 -32.98
CA VAL A 111 6.52 -9.24 -32.44
C VAL A 111 5.68 -9.93 -33.52
N SER A 112 4.99 -9.16 -34.38
CA SER A 112 4.22 -9.74 -35.48
C SER A 112 5.10 -10.46 -36.50
N LEU A 113 6.25 -9.88 -36.87
CA LEU A 113 7.22 -10.51 -37.75
C LEU A 113 7.83 -11.77 -37.13
N TRP A 114 8.16 -11.74 -35.83
CA TRP A 114 8.65 -12.91 -35.11
C TRP A 114 7.59 -14.02 -35.02
N ALA A 115 6.33 -13.67 -34.80
CA ALA A 115 5.23 -14.63 -34.72
C ALA A 115 4.93 -15.26 -36.10
N GLU A 116 4.96 -14.46 -37.16
CA GLU A 116 4.85 -14.90 -38.55
C GLU A 116 5.99 -15.87 -38.90
N ASP A 117 7.24 -15.52 -38.58
CA ASP A 117 8.43 -16.35 -38.84
C ASP A 117 8.42 -17.67 -38.04
N ARG A 118 7.99 -17.61 -36.76
CA ARG A 118 8.10 -18.76 -35.86
C ARG A 118 6.90 -19.71 -35.91
N PHE A 119 5.69 -19.19 -36.14
CA PHE A 119 4.44 -19.95 -36.05
C PHE A 119 3.62 -19.92 -37.34
N GLY A 120 4.01 -19.16 -38.37
CA GLY A 120 3.27 -19.06 -39.64
C GLY A 120 1.91 -18.40 -39.51
N VAL A 121 1.66 -17.68 -38.41
CA VAL A 121 0.39 -16.98 -38.15
C VAL A 121 0.51 -15.56 -38.68
N GLU A 122 -0.13 -15.27 -39.82
CA GLU A 122 -0.26 -13.90 -40.32
C GLU A 122 -1.12 -13.08 -39.37
N ILE A 123 -0.52 -12.04 -38.78
CA ILE A 123 -1.29 -11.13 -37.92
C ILE A 123 -2.07 -10.18 -38.84
N PRO A 124 -3.41 -10.10 -38.71
CA PRO A 124 -4.24 -9.25 -39.57
C PRO A 124 -3.74 -7.81 -39.59
N HIS A 125 -3.59 -7.22 -40.78
CA HIS A 125 -3.05 -5.87 -40.98
C HIS A 125 -3.84 -4.77 -40.25
N GLU A 126 -5.10 -5.04 -39.91
CA GLU A 126 -5.97 -4.19 -39.10
C GLU A 126 -5.34 -3.89 -37.73
N TRP A 127 -4.72 -4.88 -37.09
CA TRP A 127 -4.05 -4.73 -35.79
C TRP A 127 -2.75 -3.92 -35.88
N ARG A 128 -2.04 -3.98 -37.02
CA ARG A 128 -0.87 -3.11 -37.28
C ARG A 128 -1.27 -1.65 -37.47
N ASN A 129 -2.39 -1.40 -38.13
CA ASN A 129 -2.85 -0.04 -38.45
C ASN A 129 -3.51 0.66 -37.25
N GLU A 130 -4.08 -0.08 -36.31
CA GLU A 130 -4.66 0.46 -35.08
C GLU A 130 -3.60 1.03 -34.10
N VAL A 131 -2.36 0.53 -34.16
CA VAL A 131 -1.23 0.97 -33.32
C VAL A 131 -0.42 2.06 -34.05
N THR A 132 -1.08 3.11 -34.53
CA THR A 132 -0.40 4.28 -35.11
C THR A 132 -0.05 5.30 -34.02
N HIS A 133 1.05 6.02 -34.21
CA HIS A 133 1.52 7.04 -33.26
C HIS A 133 0.46 8.11 -32.94
N GLU A 134 -0.29 8.56 -33.95
CA GLU A 134 -1.36 9.54 -33.81
C GLU A 134 -2.56 9.01 -33.01
N ARG A 135 -2.95 7.74 -33.24
CA ARG A 135 -4.04 7.09 -32.49
C ARG A 135 -3.65 6.73 -31.07
N LEU A 136 -2.40 6.35 -30.84
CA LEU A 136 -1.84 6.15 -29.49
C LEU A 136 -1.83 7.46 -28.71
N GLN A 137 -1.35 8.56 -29.30
CA GLN A 137 -1.38 9.87 -28.67
C GLN A 137 -2.81 10.36 -28.40
N GLN A 138 -3.74 10.19 -29.34
CA GLN A 138 -5.16 10.50 -29.12
C GLN A 138 -5.79 9.62 -28.04
N ALA A 139 -5.54 8.31 -28.03
CA ALA A 139 -6.07 7.40 -27.01
C ALA A 139 -5.53 7.72 -25.61
N PHE A 140 -4.28 8.17 -25.50
CA PHE A 140 -3.67 8.57 -24.24
C PHE A 140 -4.20 9.92 -23.72
N SER A 141 -4.37 10.89 -24.63
CA SER A 141 -4.87 12.22 -24.29
C SER A 141 -6.39 12.26 -24.07
N ALA A 142 -7.15 11.41 -24.75
CA ALA A 142 -8.60 11.29 -24.61
C ALA A 142 -9.04 10.19 -23.61
N GLY A 143 -8.14 9.29 -23.22
CA GLY A 143 -8.47 8.13 -22.35
C GLY A 143 -9.43 7.11 -22.98
N SER A 144 -9.60 7.13 -24.31
CA SER A 144 -10.60 6.32 -25.02
C SER A 144 -9.98 5.14 -25.79
N GLY A 145 -10.72 4.04 -25.90
CA GLY A 145 -10.30 2.79 -26.55
C GLY A 145 -9.45 1.85 -25.67
N PRO A 146 -9.18 0.61 -26.11
CA PRO A 146 -8.47 -0.41 -25.31
C PRO A 146 -7.07 0.04 -24.88
N ILE A 147 -6.35 0.72 -25.79
CA ILE A 147 -5.00 1.22 -25.52
C ILE A 147 -5.04 2.46 -24.61
N GLY A 148 -6.02 3.35 -24.81
CA GLY A 148 -6.27 4.48 -23.93
C GLY A 148 -6.67 4.06 -22.51
N ALA A 149 -7.38 2.93 -22.38
CA ALA A 149 -7.73 2.34 -21.09
C ALA A 149 -6.52 1.76 -20.34
N VAL A 150 -5.60 1.06 -21.02
CA VAL A 150 -4.36 0.55 -20.41
C VAL A 150 -3.41 1.69 -20.02
N ALA A 151 -3.27 2.67 -20.91
CA ALA A 151 -2.53 3.91 -20.70
C ALA A 151 -3.03 4.71 -19.50
N SER A 152 -4.34 4.99 -19.48
CA SER A 152 -5.00 5.70 -18.39
C SER A 152 -5.08 4.87 -17.11
N ALA A 153 -5.04 3.53 -17.17
CA ALA A 153 -4.91 2.69 -15.99
C ALA A 153 -3.47 2.71 -15.42
N ALA A 154 -2.44 2.72 -16.27
CA ALA A 154 -1.04 2.84 -15.83
C ALA A 154 -0.75 4.22 -15.23
N VAL A 155 -1.19 5.27 -15.93
CA VAL A 155 -1.04 6.66 -15.48
C VAL A 155 -2.02 6.98 -14.34
N GLY A 156 -3.26 6.53 -14.44
CA GLY A 156 -4.28 6.64 -13.39
C GLY A 156 -3.95 5.82 -12.14
N GLY A 157 -3.18 4.73 -12.25
CA GLY A 157 -2.61 4.00 -11.11
C GLY A 157 -1.51 4.80 -10.40
N VAL A 158 -0.76 5.63 -11.13
CA VAL A 158 0.21 6.58 -10.55
C VAL A 158 -0.50 7.81 -9.97
N PHE A 159 -1.59 8.29 -10.60
CA PHE A 159 -2.40 9.40 -10.10
C PHE A 159 -3.40 8.99 -9.00
N SER A 160 -3.77 7.71 -8.87
CA SER A 160 -4.60 7.23 -7.76
C SER A 160 -3.85 7.32 -6.44
N VAL A 161 -2.51 7.23 -6.47
CA VAL A 161 -1.62 7.55 -5.33
C VAL A 161 -1.83 9.01 -4.87
N VAL A 162 -2.15 9.93 -5.78
CA VAL A 162 -2.47 11.34 -5.46
C VAL A 162 -3.87 11.48 -4.87
N ALA A 163 -4.87 10.72 -5.35
CA ALA A 163 -6.20 10.68 -4.73
C ALA A 163 -6.17 10.08 -3.31
N VAL A 164 -5.27 9.12 -3.06
CA VAL A 164 -4.95 8.60 -1.73
C VAL A 164 -4.38 9.69 -0.81
N LEU A 165 -3.74 10.75 -1.32
CA LEU A 165 -3.19 11.84 -0.48
C LEU A 165 -4.28 12.58 0.32
N ALA A 166 -5.53 12.61 -0.16
CA ALA A 166 -6.64 13.19 0.60
C ALA A 166 -7.05 12.31 1.81
N GLU A 167 -6.99 10.98 1.66
CA GLU A 167 -7.10 10.02 2.77
C GLU A 167 -5.85 10.01 3.67
N LEU A 168 -4.69 10.33 3.09
CA LEU A 168 -3.39 10.32 3.76
C LEU A 168 -3.20 11.52 4.69
N LEU A 169 -4.06 12.54 4.68
CA LEU A 169 -3.94 13.71 5.58
C LEU A 169 -4.03 13.32 7.06
N LEU A 170 -4.74 12.23 7.38
CA LEU A 170 -4.82 11.71 8.75
C LEU A 170 -3.51 11.08 9.22
N VAL A 171 -2.71 10.52 8.32
CA VAL A 171 -1.44 9.85 8.65
C VAL A 171 -0.46 10.79 9.35
N PRO A 172 -0.09 11.96 8.80
CA PRO A 172 0.83 12.88 9.47
C PRO A 172 0.25 13.43 10.77
N VAL A 173 -1.06 13.65 10.86
CA VAL A 173 -1.73 14.10 12.09
C VAL A 173 -1.59 13.04 13.20
N PHE A 174 -1.93 11.78 12.91
CA PHE A 174 -1.78 10.70 13.87
C PHE A 174 -0.31 10.41 14.19
N ALA A 175 0.60 10.50 13.21
CA ALA A 175 2.01 10.28 13.43
C ALA A 175 2.59 11.34 14.37
N PHE A 176 2.23 12.61 14.16
CA PHE A 176 2.57 13.70 15.07
C PHE A 176 2.04 13.42 16.49
N TYR A 177 0.76 13.05 16.60
CA TYR A 177 0.14 12.73 17.89
C TYR A 177 0.87 11.57 18.59
N PHE A 178 1.17 10.48 17.89
CA PHE A 178 1.90 9.35 18.45
C PHE A 178 3.35 9.73 18.82
N MET A 179 4.02 10.55 18.04
CA MET A 179 5.38 11.00 18.36
C MET A 179 5.40 11.87 19.63
N VAL A 180 4.39 12.73 19.83
CA VAL A 180 4.34 13.68 20.95
C VAL A 180 3.72 13.07 22.20
N ASP A 181 2.52 12.51 22.10
CA ASP A 181 1.64 12.21 23.24
C ASP A 181 1.51 10.73 23.59
N PHE A 182 2.05 9.82 22.78
CA PHE A 182 1.96 8.38 23.06
C PHE A 182 2.46 7.98 24.47
N PRO A 183 3.58 8.53 25.01
CA PRO A 183 3.99 8.25 26.38
C PRO A 183 2.99 8.73 27.44
N ASN A 184 2.35 9.87 27.20
CA ASN A 184 1.33 10.42 28.09
C ASN A 184 0.06 9.56 28.07
N LEU A 185 -0.35 9.09 26.89
CA LEU A 185 -1.48 8.18 26.70
C LEU A 185 -1.26 6.87 27.46
N LEU A 186 -0.09 6.26 27.31
CA LEU A 186 0.30 5.04 28.04
C LEU A 186 0.24 5.24 29.56
N THR A 187 0.74 6.38 30.04
CA THR A 187 0.68 6.71 31.46
C THR A 187 -0.76 6.82 31.96
N ARG A 188 -1.66 7.46 31.19
CA ARG A 188 -3.10 7.56 31.56
C ARG A 188 -3.77 6.18 31.60
N ILE A 189 -3.48 5.32 30.63
CA ILE A 189 -3.98 3.94 30.60
C ILE A 189 -3.47 3.18 31.82
N GLU A 190 -2.20 3.35 32.19
CA GLU A 190 -1.61 2.70 33.38
C GLU A 190 -2.33 3.09 34.69
N HIS A 191 -2.86 4.31 34.78
CA HIS A 191 -3.61 4.76 35.96
C HIS A 191 -4.97 4.06 36.10
N MET A 192 -5.58 3.60 35.00
CA MET A 192 -6.83 2.85 35.00
C MET A 192 -6.65 1.39 35.43
N ILE A 193 -5.41 0.89 35.48
CA ILE A 193 -5.08 -0.48 35.85
C ILE A 193 -4.96 -0.59 37.38
N PRO A 194 -5.54 -1.64 38.00
CA PRO A 194 -5.39 -1.91 39.43
C PRO A 194 -3.90 -1.94 39.86
N PRO A 195 -3.50 -1.29 40.96
CA PRO A 195 -2.10 -1.16 41.37
C PRO A 195 -1.32 -2.48 41.42
N ARG A 196 -1.97 -3.57 41.82
CA ARG A 196 -1.37 -4.92 41.91
C ARG A 196 -0.85 -5.47 40.58
N ARG A 197 -1.43 -5.05 39.44
CA ARG A 197 -1.07 -5.56 38.10
C ARG A 197 -0.30 -4.54 37.25
N ARG A 198 -0.04 -3.34 37.76
CA ARG A 198 0.61 -2.26 36.98
C ARG A 198 2.01 -2.66 36.51
N SER A 199 2.79 -3.33 37.36
CA SER A 199 4.13 -3.81 37.01
C SER A 199 4.09 -4.83 35.87
N GLU A 200 3.20 -5.83 35.97
CA GLU A 200 3.00 -6.86 34.94
C GLU A 200 2.61 -6.22 33.59
N VAL A 201 1.62 -5.33 33.58
CA VAL A 201 1.17 -4.69 32.34
C VAL A 201 2.25 -3.79 31.73
N ARG A 202 3.00 -3.06 32.57
CA ARG A 202 4.11 -2.22 32.10
C ARG A 202 5.22 -3.05 31.46
N GLU A 203 5.49 -4.24 31.97
CA GLU A 203 6.47 -5.15 31.38
C GLU A 203 6.01 -5.66 30.00
N VAL A 204 4.75 -6.11 29.91
CA VAL A 204 4.15 -6.55 28.64
C VAL A 204 4.15 -5.41 27.59
N ILE A 205 3.79 -4.19 27.99
CA ILE A 205 3.81 -3.02 27.11
C ILE A 205 5.23 -2.76 26.56
N ARG A 206 6.25 -2.84 27.41
CA ARG A 206 7.65 -2.64 26.99
C ARG A 206 8.12 -3.73 26.03
N GLU A 207 7.68 -4.96 26.24
CA GLU A 207 7.99 -6.07 25.34
C GLU A 207 7.33 -5.85 23.97
N ILE A 208 6.05 -5.47 23.94
CA ILE A 208 5.32 -5.12 22.72
C ILE A 208 6.02 -3.97 21.99
N ASP A 209 6.35 -2.89 22.68
CA ASP A 209 7.05 -1.73 22.11
C ASP A 209 8.38 -2.14 21.47
N ARG A 210 9.17 -2.98 22.14
CA ARG A 210 10.45 -3.48 21.61
C ARG A 210 10.26 -4.34 20.36
N VAL A 211 9.28 -5.24 20.36
CA VAL A 211 9.00 -6.13 19.22
C VAL A 211 8.49 -5.33 18.03
N VAL A 212 7.54 -4.41 18.24
CA VAL A 212 6.98 -3.55 17.19
C VAL A 212 8.05 -2.63 16.62
N ALA A 213 8.83 -1.96 17.48
CA ALA A 213 9.93 -1.11 17.03
C ALA A 213 10.98 -1.89 16.23
N GLY A 214 11.31 -3.11 16.68
CA GLY A 214 12.22 -4.02 15.97
C GLY A 214 11.69 -4.41 14.58
N TRP A 215 10.40 -4.77 14.50
CA TRP A 215 9.74 -5.13 13.24
C TRP A 215 9.68 -3.95 12.26
N VAL A 216 9.26 -2.76 12.69
CA VAL A 216 9.19 -1.55 11.84
C VAL A 216 10.56 -1.21 11.26
N ARG A 217 11.61 -1.23 12.10
CA ARG A 217 12.98 -0.93 11.66
C ARG A 217 13.52 -2.01 10.73
N GLY A 218 13.28 -3.28 11.05
CA GLY A 218 13.63 -4.41 10.18
C GLY A 218 12.98 -4.27 8.81
N GLN A 219 11.68 -3.96 8.78
CA GLN A 219 10.93 -3.79 7.53
C GLN A 219 11.43 -2.58 6.72
N ALA A 220 11.75 -1.46 7.37
CA ALA A 220 12.34 -0.31 6.69
C ALA A 220 13.70 -0.65 6.05
N ILE A 221 14.55 -1.43 6.74
CA ILE A 221 15.84 -1.90 6.22
C ILE A 221 15.63 -2.85 5.04
N VAL A 222 14.78 -3.87 5.20
CA VAL A 222 14.49 -4.86 4.15
C VAL A 222 13.96 -4.17 2.90
N THR A 223 12.99 -3.26 3.06
CA THR A 223 12.42 -2.49 1.95
C THR A 223 13.49 -1.64 1.26
N SER A 224 14.35 -0.96 2.02
CA SER A 224 15.43 -0.13 1.45
C SER A 224 16.41 -0.98 0.65
N ILE A 225 16.78 -2.16 1.16
CA ILE A 225 17.63 -3.10 0.46
C ILE A 225 16.95 -3.58 -0.83
N LEU A 226 15.68 -3.99 -0.76
CA LEU A 226 14.93 -4.44 -1.94
C LEU A 226 14.79 -3.35 -2.99
N ALA A 227 14.57 -2.09 -2.59
CA ALA A 227 14.51 -0.95 -3.50
C ALA A 227 15.82 -0.78 -4.29
N VAL A 228 16.97 -0.88 -3.62
CA VAL A 228 18.28 -0.81 -4.27
C VAL A 228 18.52 -2.03 -5.16
N LEU A 229 18.22 -3.24 -4.66
CA LEU A 229 18.40 -4.47 -5.43
C LEU A 229 17.53 -4.51 -6.69
N TYR A 230 16.26 -4.09 -6.62
CA TYR A 230 15.39 -4.01 -7.79
C TYR A 230 15.87 -2.95 -8.77
N ALA A 231 16.31 -1.78 -8.29
CA ALA A 231 16.88 -0.76 -9.18
C ALA A 231 18.08 -1.32 -9.95
N ILE A 232 19.03 -1.98 -9.26
CA ILE A 232 20.20 -2.60 -9.89
C ILE A 232 19.78 -3.71 -10.85
N ALA A 233 18.90 -4.62 -10.44
CA ALA A 233 18.45 -5.76 -11.25
C ALA A 233 17.80 -5.29 -12.55
N PHE A 234 16.89 -4.30 -12.47
CA PHE A 234 16.25 -3.74 -13.66
C PHE A 234 17.23 -3.00 -14.56
N THR A 235 18.25 -2.34 -13.99
CA THR A 235 19.29 -1.69 -14.79
C THR A 235 20.14 -2.71 -15.53
N ILE A 236 20.50 -3.83 -14.88
CA ILE A 236 21.26 -4.93 -15.53
C ILE A 236 20.46 -5.56 -16.67
N VAL A 237 19.15 -5.72 -16.51
CA VAL A 237 18.25 -6.24 -17.54
C VAL A 237 18.06 -5.25 -18.70
N GLY A 238 18.48 -4.00 -18.55
CA GLY A 238 18.28 -2.94 -19.55
C GLY A 238 16.85 -2.44 -19.61
N MET A 239 16.09 -2.59 -18.51
CA MET A 239 14.70 -2.15 -18.45
C MET A 239 14.61 -0.62 -18.45
N PRO A 240 13.76 -0.02 -19.31
CA PRO A 240 13.38 1.39 -19.19
C PRO A 240 12.78 1.64 -17.80
N LEU A 241 13.04 2.80 -17.21
CA LEU A 241 12.63 3.19 -15.87
C LEU A 241 13.17 2.29 -14.75
N SER A 242 14.27 1.57 -14.98
CA SER A 242 14.83 0.63 -14.00
C SER A 242 15.00 1.20 -12.59
N VAL A 243 15.58 2.40 -12.45
CA VAL A 243 15.79 3.01 -11.13
C VAL A 243 14.48 3.48 -10.49
N PRO A 244 13.64 4.34 -11.12
CA PRO A 244 12.35 4.73 -10.55
C PRO A 244 11.42 3.55 -10.23
N ILE A 245 11.31 2.57 -11.14
CA ILE A 245 10.47 1.37 -10.93
C ILE A 245 11.07 0.50 -9.85
N GLY A 246 12.38 0.29 -9.83
CA GLY A 246 13.04 -0.51 -8.79
C GLY A 246 12.83 0.09 -7.39
N LEU A 247 12.98 1.40 -7.26
CA LEU A 247 12.70 2.12 -6.01
C LEU A 247 11.23 2.05 -5.62
N LEU A 248 10.31 2.21 -6.57
CA LEU A 248 8.87 2.13 -6.33
C LEU A 248 8.45 0.72 -5.89
N VAL A 249 8.84 -0.31 -6.66
CA VAL A 249 8.53 -1.71 -6.36
C VAL A 249 9.12 -2.10 -5.01
N GLY A 250 10.35 -1.67 -4.73
CA GLY A 250 10.98 -1.83 -3.42
C GLY A 250 10.17 -1.15 -2.32
N ALA A 251 9.82 0.12 -2.47
CA ALA A 251 9.02 0.85 -1.49
C ALA A 251 7.64 0.20 -1.24
N LEU A 252 7.00 -0.34 -2.28
CA LEU A 252 5.72 -1.06 -2.15
C LEU A 252 5.84 -2.33 -1.30
N THR A 253 7.04 -2.90 -1.15
CA THR A 253 7.29 -4.03 -0.24
C THR A 253 7.22 -3.66 1.25
N VAL A 254 7.17 -2.36 1.60
CA VAL A 254 6.90 -1.91 2.99
C VAL A 254 5.64 -2.58 3.50
N ILE A 255 4.58 -2.66 2.68
CA ILE A 255 3.30 -3.22 3.06
C ILE A 255 3.34 -4.74 2.81
N PRO A 256 3.34 -5.57 3.86
CA PRO A 256 3.35 -7.01 3.70
C PRO A 256 2.14 -7.48 2.87
N PHE A 257 2.34 -8.48 2.04
CA PHE A 257 1.31 -9.12 1.20
C PHE A 257 0.71 -8.27 0.07
N VAL A 258 1.02 -6.98 -0.07
CA VAL A 258 0.57 -6.20 -1.24
C VAL A 258 1.04 -6.85 -2.54
N GLY A 259 2.30 -7.29 -2.60
CA GLY A 259 2.80 -8.04 -3.76
C GLY A 259 2.05 -9.36 -4.00
N THR A 260 1.62 -10.05 -2.94
CA THR A 260 0.82 -11.28 -3.03
C THR A 260 -0.59 -11.01 -3.54
N PHE A 261 -1.25 -9.95 -3.06
CA PHE A 261 -2.59 -9.57 -3.52
C PHE A 261 -2.58 -9.05 -4.96
N VAL A 262 -1.58 -8.25 -5.33
CA VAL A 262 -1.40 -7.79 -6.71
C VAL A 262 -1.10 -8.98 -7.63
N GLY A 263 -0.19 -9.87 -7.22
CA GLY A 263 0.11 -11.10 -7.96
C GLY A 263 -1.12 -12.00 -8.14
N ALA A 264 -1.93 -12.17 -7.10
CA ALA A 264 -3.17 -12.95 -7.15
C ALA A 264 -4.31 -12.27 -7.93
N ALA A 265 -4.29 -10.95 -8.07
CA ALA A 265 -5.25 -10.21 -8.90
C ALA A 265 -4.90 -10.26 -10.39
N ILE A 266 -3.62 -10.47 -10.72
CA ILE A 266 -3.12 -10.59 -12.10
C ILE A 266 -3.15 -12.05 -12.59
N ALA A 267 -3.03 -13.02 -11.69
CA ALA A 267 -3.11 -14.46 -11.98
C ALA A 267 -4.56 -14.95 -12.13
#